data_AF-A0A938W8J6-F1
#
_entry.id   AF-A0A938W8J6-F1
#
_cell.length_a   1.000
_cell.length_b   1.000
_cell.length_c   1.000
_cell.angle_alpha   90.00
_cell.angle_beta   90.00
_cell.angle_gamma   90.00
#
_symmetry.space_group_name_H-M   'P 1'
#
loop_
_entity.id
_entity.type
_entity.pdbx_description
1 polymer ?
#
loop_
_entity_poly.entity_id
_entity_poly.type
_entity_poly.pdbx_seq_one_letter_code
_entity_poly.pdbx_strand_id
1 'polypeptide(L)'
;MVTLSNPNLASVGGKDLDSTGYAWWSGNARLINLSGRLLGAHVAHAGLMVFWAGAMMLFEVSHFTFDKPMYEQGLILFPHVATLGYGVGPGGEVVDIYPFFVVGVLHLISSAVLGLGGLYHALRGPEILENYSAFFSQDWRDKNQMTNIIGYHLILLGVGCLLLVFKAMFFGGVYDTWAPGGGDVRLITNPTLDPGVIFGYLFRAPFGGEGWIIGVNSMEDIIGGHIWLGLTLIFGGIWHVVTKPFGWVR
;
A
#
# COMPACT_ATOMS: atom_id res chain seq x y z
N MET A 1 35.67 7.74 -4.63
CA MET A 1 35.05 7.92 -3.30
C MET A 1 34.01 9.01 -3.46
N VAL A 2 32.73 8.65 -3.62
CA VAL A 2 31.65 9.62 -3.82
C VAL A 2 31.18 10.08 -2.44
N THR A 3 31.26 11.37 -2.17
CA THR A 3 30.84 11.98 -0.92
C THR A 3 29.32 11.86 -0.76
N LEU A 4 28.87 11.01 0.18
CA LEU A 4 27.45 10.76 0.53
C LEU A 4 26.77 11.93 1.26
N SER A 5 27.39 13.10 1.27
CA SER A 5 26.97 14.23 2.08
C SER A 5 27.22 15.55 1.36
N ASN A 6 26.20 16.38 1.28
CA ASN A 6 26.35 17.79 0.90
C ASN A 6 26.97 18.59 2.07
N PRO A 7 28.16 19.21 1.91
CA PRO A 7 28.76 20.05 2.96
C PRO A 7 28.00 21.37 3.18
N ASN A 8 27.13 21.78 2.25
CA ASN A 8 26.39 23.04 2.31
C ASN A 8 24.91 22.81 2.67
N LEU A 9 24.63 22.49 3.94
CA LEU A 9 23.25 22.47 4.46
C LEU A 9 22.56 23.86 4.37
N ALA A 10 23.34 24.91 4.07
CA ALA A 10 22.97 26.32 4.08
C ALA A 10 22.83 26.98 2.68
N SER A 11 22.60 26.23 1.60
CA SER A 11 22.15 26.86 0.35
C SER A 11 20.73 27.38 0.53
N VAL A 12 20.59 28.71 0.64
CA VAL A 12 19.32 29.43 0.84
C VAL A 12 18.51 29.56 -0.47
N GLY A 13 19.09 29.22 -1.62
CA GLY A 13 18.39 29.26 -2.91
C GLY A 13 17.34 28.17 -3.07
N GLY A 14 16.23 28.47 -3.76
CA GLY A 14 15.20 27.48 -4.09
C GLY A 14 14.18 27.21 -2.98
N LYS A 15 14.20 27.98 -1.88
CA LYS A 15 13.29 27.84 -0.72
C LYS A 15 12.46 29.08 -0.42
N ASP A 16 12.49 30.09 -1.28
CA ASP A 16 11.72 31.31 -1.16
C ASP A 16 10.85 31.54 -2.41
N LEU A 17 9.96 32.54 -2.34
CA LEU A 17 9.09 32.90 -3.45
C LEU A 17 9.90 33.45 -4.63
N ASP A 18 10.86 34.34 -4.36
CA ASP A 18 11.57 35.09 -5.40
C ASP A 18 12.41 34.18 -6.30
N SER A 19 13.01 33.12 -5.75
CA SER A 19 13.83 32.16 -6.52
C SER A 19 13.03 31.05 -7.21
N THR A 20 11.79 30.78 -6.77
CA THR A 20 11.03 29.59 -7.24
C THR A 20 9.72 29.92 -7.94
N GLY A 21 9.18 31.12 -7.74
CA GLY A 21 7.84 31.51 -8.18
C GLY A 21 6.69 30.91 -7.35
N TYR A 22 6.98 30.11 -6.32
CA TYR A 22 5.95 29.49 -5.47
C TYR A 22 5.93 30.11 -4.08
N ALA A 23 4.75 30.55 -3.62
CA ALA A 23 4.54 31.06 -2.27
C ALA A 23 4.58 29.92 -1.23
N TRP A 24 4.66 30.25 0.05
CA TRP A 24 4.86 29.25 1.13
C TRP A 24 3.74 28.19 1.20
N TRP A 25 2.49 28.57 0.93
CA TRP A 25 1.33 27.66 0.95
C TRP A 25 1.32 26.68 -0.23
N SER A 26 2.08 26.94 -1.29
CA SER A 26 2.37 26.02 -2.40
C SER A 26 3.83 25.55 -2.38
N GLY A 27 4.50 25.61 -1.23
CA GLY A 27 5.93 25.37 -1.10
C GLY A 27 6.40 24.00 -1.60
N ASN A 28 5.56 22.97 -1.56
CA ASN A 28 5.92 21.65 -2.09
C ASN A 28 6.09 21.63 -3.61
N ALA A 29 5.50 22.58 -4.36
CA ALA A 29 5.73 22.71 -5.80
C ALA A 29 7.19 23.05 -6.14
N ARG A 30 7.94 23.59 -5.17
CA ARG A 30 9.40 23.84 -5.31
C ARG A 30 10.20 22.54 -5.47
N LEU A 31 9.63 21.39 -5.12
CA LEU A 31 10.29 20.09 -5.17
C LEU A 31 10.17 19.37 -6.52
N ILE A 32 9.41 19.92 -7.49
CA ILE A 32 9.11 19.24 -8.77
C ILE A 32 10.39 18.76 -9.47
N ASN A 33 11.45 19.56 -9.49
CA ASN A 33 12.72 19.23 -10.14
C ASN A 33 13.83 18.82 -9.15
N LEU A 34 13.48 18.49 -7.91
CA LEU A 34 14.42 18.08 -6.86
C LEU A 34 14.14 16.63 -6.49
N SER A 35 14.45 15.70 -7.40
CA SER A 35 14.13 14.26 -7.30
C SER A 35 14.56 13.62 -5.96
N GLY A 36 15.71 14.01 -5.41
CA GLY A 36 16.20 13.48 -4.13
C GLY A 36 15.43 14.02 -2.92
N ARG A 37 15.10 15.32 -2.94
CA ARG A 37 14.27 15.93 -1.89
C ARG A 37 12.83 15.42 -1.95
N LEU A 38 12.30 15.29 -3.16
CA LEU A 38 10.97 14.77 -3.40
C LEU A 38 10.87 13.30 -2.98
N LEU A 39 11.87 12.47 -3.27
CA LEU A 39 11.98 11.10 -2.74
C LEU A 39 11.91 11.12 -1.21
N GLY A 40 12.69 11.98 -0.55
CA GLY A 40 12.67 12.13 0.90
C GLY A 40 11.29 12.48 1.46
N ALA A 41 10.58 13.41 0.81
CA ALA A 41 9.21 13.77 1.18
C ALA A 41 8.24 12.57 1.07
N HIS A 42 8.31 11.80 -0.03
CA HIS A 42 7.46 10.62 -0.22
C HIS A 42 7.76 9.50 0.79
N VAL A 43 9.04 9.21 1.04
CA VAL A 43 9.45 8.16 1.99
C VAL A 43 9.09 8.57 3.43
N ALA A 44 9.27 9.85 3.80
CA ALA A 44 8.85 10.37 5.10
C ALA A 44 7.32 10.29 5.26
N HIS A 45 6.56 10.64 4.21
CA HIS A 45 5.10 10.55 4.22
C HIS A 45 4.62 9.09 4.35
N ALA A 46 5.27 8.14 3.66
CA ALA A 46 5.03 6.71 3.87
C ALA A 46 5.32 6.30 5.32
N GLY A 47 6.39 6.84 5.92
CA GLY A 47 6.68 6.68 7.35
C GLY A 47 5.53 7.15 8.24
N LEU A 48 4.90 8.29 7.95
CA LEU A 48 3.75 8.78 8.72
C LEU A 48 2.53 7.86 8.62
N MET A 49 2.23 7.33 7.43
CA MET A 49 1.12 6.38 7.26
C MET A 49 1.35 5.09 8.05
N VAL A 50 2.56 4.54 7.98
CA VAL A 50 2.94 3.32 8.70
C VAL A 50 3.01 3.56 10.21
N PHE A 51 3.47 4.75 10.64
CA PHE A 51 3.46 5.16 12.03
C PHE A 51 2.02 5.21 12.57
N TRP A 52 1.10 5.84 11.84
CA TRP A 52 -0.30 5.90 12.23
C TRP A 52 -0.89 4.50 12.36
N ALA A 53 -0.66 3.60 11.40
CA ALA A 53 -1.17 2.22 11.46
C ALA A 53 -0.66 1.49 12.71
N GLY A 54 0.63 1.62 13.05
CA GLY A 54 1.21 0.99 14.23
C GLY A 54 0.72 1.60 15.54
N ALA A 55 0.78 2.93 15.66
CA ALA A 55 0.38 3.65 16.87
C ALA A 55 -1.12 3.51 17.15
N MET A 56 -1.96 3.64 16.12
CA MET A 56 -3.41 3.50 16.25
C MET A 56 -3.80 2.05 16.58
N MET A 57 -3.12 1.04 15.99
CA MET A 57 -3.35 -0.36 16.36
C MET A 57 -3.01 -0.62 17.83
N LEU A 58 -1.87 -0.13 18.32
CA LEU A 58 -1.50 -0.30 19.73
C LEU A 58 -2.43 0.47 20.67
N PHE A 59 -2.95 1.62 20.25
CA PHE A 59 -3.99 2.34 20.98
C PHE A 59 -5.28 1.51 21.05
N GLU A 60 -5.73 0.92 19.94
CA GLU A 60 -6.90 0.03 19.93
C GLU A 60 -6.68 -1.19 20.84
N VAL A 61 -5.51 -1.83 20.75
CA VAL A 61 -5.12 -2.96 21.64
C VAL A 61 -5.21 -2.55 23.11
N SER A 62 -4.76 -1.34 23.49
CA SER A 62 -4.77 -0.91 24.89
C SER A 62 -6.16 -0.55 25.42
N HIS A 63 -7.13 -0.29 24.55
CA HIS A 63 -8.51 0.08 24.92
C HIS A 63 -9.51 -1.04 24.69
N PHE A 64 -9.11 -2.13 24.04
CA PHE A 64 -9.97 -3.27 23.77
C PHE A 64 -10.37 -4.00 25.04
N THR A 65 -11.65 -4.36 25.14
CA THR A 65 -12.20 -5.21 26.18
C THR A 65 -13.00 -6.36 25.56
N PHE A 66 -12.95 -7.54 26.19
CA PHE A 66 -13.64 -8.74 25.69
C PHE A 66 -15.16 -8.75 25.97
N ASP A 67 -15.66 -7.86 26.82
CA ASP A 67 -17.07 -7.81 27.22
C ASP A 67 -17.98 -7.17 26.15
N LYS A 68 -17.41 -6.55 25.10
CA LYS A 68 -18.15 -5.84 24.06
C LYS A 68 -17.73 -6.26 22.66
N PRO A 69 -18.64 -6.22 21.67
CA PRO A 69 -18.28 -6.35 20.27
C PRO A 69 -17.31 -5.24 19.81
N MET A 70 -16.46 -5.53 18.83
CA MET A 70 -15.48 -4.54 18.31
C MET A 70 -16.14 -3.23 17.85
N TYR A 71 -17.30 -3.33 17.20
CA TYR A 71 -18.00 -2.17 16.62
C TYR A 71 -18.58 -1.20 17.68
N GLU A 72 -18.72 -1.62 18.94
CA GLU A 72 -19.19 -0.75 20.03
C GLU A 72 -18.03 0.00 20.73
N GLN A 73 -16.79 -0.33 20.38
CA GLN A 73 -15.59 0.18 21.04
C GLN A 73 -14.85 1.25 20.20
N GLY A 74 -15.41 1.65 19.05
CA GLY A 74 -14.80 2.65 18.17
C GLY A 74 -13.54 2.15 17.45
N LEU A 75 -13.42 0.83 17.27
CA LEU A 75 -12.26 0.20 16.64
C LEU A 75 -12.42 0.20 15.12
N ILE A 76 -11.36 0.59 14.41
CA ILE A 76 -11.33 0.58 12.96
C ILE A 76 -10.22 -0.30 12.41
N LEU A 77 -9.10 -0.50 13.11
CA LEU A 77 -7.99 -1.33 12.62
C LEU A 77 -8.11 -2.79 13.06
N PHE A 78 -8.60 -3.05 14.27
CA PHE A 78 -8.91 -4.39 14.77
C PHE A 78 -9.78 -5.18 13.80
N PRO A 79 -10.93 -4.66 13.33
CA PRO A 79 -11.78 -5.38 12.38
C PRO A 79 -11.06 -5.77 11.08
N HIS A 80 -10.11 -4.95 10.60
CA HIS A 80 -9.34 -5.29 9.40
C HIS A 80 -8.42 -6.49 9.62
N VAL A 81 -7.71 -6.54 10.75
CA VAL A 81 -6.83 -7.68 11.10
C VAL A 81 -7.65 -8.95 11.39
N ALA A 82 -8.78 -8.79 12.07
CA ALA A 82 -9.72 -9.88 12.34
C ALA A 82 -10.29 -10.48 11.04
N THR A 83 -10.61 -9.65 10.05
CA THR A 83 -11.09 -10.11 8.73
C THR A 83 -10.05 -10.98 8.02
N LEU A 84 -8.75 -10.75 8.25
CA LEU A 84 -7.67 -11.60 7.77
C LEU A 84 -7.55 -12.94 8.55
N GLY A 85 -8.44 -13.20 9.50
CA GLY A 85 -8.49 -14.41 10.31
C GLY A 85 -7.47 -14.46 11.45
N TYR A 86 -6.92 -13.32 11.86
CA TYR A 86 -5.98 -13.25 12.98
C TYR A 86 -6.71 -12.96 14.29
N GLY A 87 -6.45 -13.77 15.31
CA GLY A 87 -6.92 -13.54 16.67
C GLY A 87 -8.43 -13.74 16.88
N VAL A 88 -9.15 -14.24 15.86
CA VAL A 88 -10.59 -14.51 15.92
C VAL A 88 -10.92 -15.98 15.64
N GLY A 89 -12.03 -16.44 16.19
CA GLY A 89 -12.56 -17.79 15.99
C GLY A 89 -14.03 -17.80 15.57
N PRO A 90 -14.77 -18.87 15.88
CA PRO A 90 -16.18 -19.01 15.53
C PRO A 90 -17.03 -17.82 16.03
N GLY A 91 -17.96 -17.37 15.19
CA GLY A 91 -18.81 -16.20 15.45
C GLY A 91 -18.07 -14.85 15.41
N GLY A 92 -16.77 -14.83 15.10
CA GLY A 92 -15.95 -13.62 15.09
C GLY A 92 -15.49 -13.19 16.49
N GLU A 93 -15.58 -14.10 17.47
CA GLU A 93 -15.09 -13.87 18.82
C GLU A 93 -13.57 -13.68 18.82
N VAL A 94 -13.09 -12.66 19.54
CA VAL A 94 -11.65 -12.44 19.73
C VAL A 94 -11.15 -13.45 20.74
N VAL A 95 -10.30 -14.37 20.29
CA VAL A 95 -9.72 -15.44 21.11
C VAL A 95 -8.27 -15.13 21.52
N ASP A 96 -7.57 -14.27 20.78
CA ASP A 96 -6.19 -13.89 21.06
C ASP A 96 -5.89 -12.47 20.57
N ILE A 97 -5.43 -11.60 21.48
CA ILE A 97 -5.05 -10.21 21.17
C ILE A 97 -3.62 -10.12 20.60
N TYR A 98 -2.78 -11.14 20.82
CA TYR A 98 -1.37 -11.08 20.47
C TYR A 98 -1.08 -10.76 18.99
N PRO A 99 -1.82 -11.31 17.99
CA PRO A 99 -1.62 -10.94 16.60
C PRO A 99 -1.83 -9.44 16.31
N PHE A 100 -2.82 -8.81 16.95
CA PHE A 100 -3.08 -7.37 16.81
C PHE A 100 -1.93 -6.55 17.39
N PHE A 101 -1.42 -6.95 18.57
CA PHE A 101 -0.24 -6.35 19.17
C PHE A 101 1.00 -6.46 18.27
N VAL A 102 1.24 -7.65 17.70
CA VAL A 102 2.37 -7.87 16.76
C VAL A 102 2.24 -6.98 15.54
N VAL A 103 1.06 -6.87 14.93
CA VAL A 103 0.80 -5.97 13.80
C VAL A 103 1.14 -4.53 14.19
N GLY A 104 0.68 -4.06 15.36
CA GLY A 104 0.96 -2.71 15.84
C GLY A 104 2.45 -2.44 16.02
N VAL A 105 3.17 -3.35 16.68
CA VAL A 105 4.63 -3.21 16.92
C VAL A 105 5.42 -3.23 15.62
N LEU A 106 5.14 -4.17 14.71
CA LEU A 106 5.88 -4.28 13.45
C LEU A 106 5.71 -3.03 12.57
N HIS A 107 4.50 -2.47 12.49
CA HIS A 107 4.27 -1.21 11.78
C HIS A 107 4.99 -0.05 12.49
N LEU A 108 4.87 0.06 13.81
CA LEU A 108 5.51 1.16 14.55
C LEU A 108 7.04 1.17 14.35
N ILE A 109 7.70 0.02 14.46
CA ILE A 109 9.15 -0.09 14.23
C ILE A 109 9.52 0.17 12.76
N SER A 110 8.75 -0.35 11.80
CA SER A 110 8.99 -0.11 10.38
C SER A 110 8.88 1.37 10.02
N SER A 111 7.98 2.10 10.68
CA SER A 111 7.81 3.54 10.48
C SER A 111 9.08 4.34 10.83
N ALA A 112 9.84 3.93 11.84
CA ALA A 112 11.10 4.56 12.21
C ALA A 112 12.15 4.44 11.09
N VAL A 113 12.25 3.27 10.45
CA VAL A 113 13.16 3.04 9.32
C VAL A 113 12.80 3.94 8.13
N LEU A 114 11.50 4.02 7.80
CA LEU A 114 11.00 4.90 6.74
C LEU A 114 11.23 6.38 7.08
N GLY A 115 10.93 6.80 8.30
CA GLY A 115 11.13 8.18 8.75
C GLY A 115 12.60 8.60 8.68
N LEU A 116 13.53 7.74 9.10
CA LEU A 116 14.97 7.99 9.00
C LEU A 116 15.43 8.10 7.54
N GLY A 117 15.00 7.19 6.67
CA GLY A 117 15.29 7.26 5.23
C GLY A 117 14.73 8.53 4.57
N GLY A 118 13.48 8.87 4.89
CA GLY A 118 12.82 10.07 4.42
C GLY A 118 13.54 11.35 4.85
N LEU A 119 13.90 11.46 6.12
CA LEU A 119 14.65 12.60 6.66
C LEU A 119 16.05 12.72 6.04
N TYR A 120 16.74 11.58 5.86
CA TYR A 120 18.03 11.55 5.19
C TYR A 120 17.94 12.14 3.78
N HIS A 121 17.02 11.65 2.94
CA HIS A 121 16.87 12.15 1.57
C HIS A 121 16.35 13.59 1.53
N ALA A 122 15.44 13.97 2.44
CA ALA A 122 14.87 15.32 2.50
C ALA A 122 15.87 16.39 2.98
N LEU A 123 16.84 16.05 3.84
CA LEU A 123 17.74 17.04 4.44
C LEU A 123 19.22 16.86 4.10
N ARG A 124 19.72 15.62 4.01
CA ARG A 124 21.17 15.34 3.93
C ARG A 124 21.64 14.79 2.57
N GLY A 125 20.84 13.95 1.94
CA GLY A 125 21.14 13.32 0.66
C GLY A 125 21.26 14.32 -0.49
N PRO A 126 21.69 13.86 -1.68
CA PRO A 126 21.75 14.70 -2.88
C PRO A 126 20.35 15.23 -3.23
N GLU A 127 20.26 16.49 -3.63
CA GLU A 127 18.98 17.15 -3.93
C GLU A 127 18.37 16.65 -5.26
N ILE A 128 19.24 16.27 -6.19
CA ILE A 128 18.96 15.80 -7.55
C ILE A 128 19.71 14.46 -7.72
N LEU A 129 18.97 13.36 -7.90
CA LEU A 129 19.50 11.99 -7.97
C LEU A 129 20.16 11.67 -9.31
N GLU A 130 19.80 12.39 -10.37
CA GLU A 130 20.29 12.22 -11.74
C GLU A 130 21.81 12.38 -11.82
N ASN A 131 22.38 13.26 -11.00
CA ASN A 131 23.82 13.48 -10.91
C ASN A 131 24.55 12.32 -10.20
N TYR A 132 23.81 11.48 -9.49
CA TYR A 132 24.34 10.35 -8.72
C TYR A 132 24.11 9.01 -9.44
N SER A 133 22.93 8.80 -10.01
CA SER A 133 22.56 7.55 -10.67
C SER A 133 21.51 7.77 -11.76
N ALA A 134 21.79 7.25 -12.96
CA ALA A 134 20.84 7.23 -14.07
C ALA A 134 19.62 6.33 -13.76
N PHE A 135 19.79 5.28 -12.95
CA PHE A 135 18.69 4.38 -12.59
C PHE A 135 17.62 5.07 -11.73
N PHE A 136 18.05 5.98 -10.84
CA PHE A 136 17.15 6.74 -9.96
C PHE A 136 16.75 8.10 -10.55
N SER A 137 16.98 8.31 -11.84
CA SER A 137 16.51 9.53 -12.52
C SER A 137 14.99 9.63 -12.49
N GLN A 138 14.50 10.86 -12.31
CA GLN A 138 13.09 11.24 -12.37
C GLN A 138 12.91 12.47 -13.27
N ASP A 139 13.54 12.49 -14.46
CA ASP A 139 13.14 13.44 -15.49
C ASP A 139 11.71 13.13 -15.94
N TRP A 140 10.75 13.97 -15.53
CA TRP A 140 9.33 13.84 -15.85
C TRP A 140 9.03 13.79 -17.35
N ARG A 141 9.96 14.25 -18.20
CA ARG A 141 9.83 14.21 -19.67
C ARG A 141 10.35 12.92 -20.27
N ASP A 142 11.17 12.15 -19.55
CA ASP A 142 11.60 10.83 -19.98
C ASP A 142 10.45 9.82 -19.83
N LYS A 143 9.67 9.71 -20.89
CA LYS A 143 8.54 8.78 -20.99
C LYS A 143 8.93 7.33 -20.72
N ASN A 144 10.16 6.92 -21.03
CA ASN A 144 10.62 5.55 -20.79
C ASN A 144 10.95 5.32 -19.31
N GLN A 145 11.62 6.28 -18.67
CA GLN A 145 11.89 6.19 -17.24
C GLN A 145 10.58 6.24 -16.42
N MET A 146 9.61 7.06 -16.84
CA MET A 146 8.28 7.08 -16.22
C MET A 146 7.55 5.74 -16.32
N THR A 147 7.58 5.07 -17.48
CA THR A 147 6.98 3.73 -17.61
C THR A 147 7.74 2.67 -16.81
N ASN A 148 9.07 2.73 -16.73
CA ASN A 148 9.85 1.83 -15.88
C ASN A 148 9.44 1.94 -14.41
N ILE A 149 9.35 3.17 -13.88
CA ILE A 149 8.96 3.41 -12.49
C ILE A 149 7.56 2.85 -12.23
N ILE A 150 6.56 3.16 -13.08
CA ILE A 150 5.21 2.59 -12.95
C ILE A 150 5.27 1.06 -13.00
N GLY A 151 6.07 0.48 -13.90
CA GLY A 151 6.22 -0.95 -14.04
C GLY A 151 6.72 -1.65 -12.78
N TYR A 152 7.74 -1.08 -12.11
CA TYR A 152 8.22 -1.60 -10.82
C TYR A 152 7.13 -1.55 -9.74
N HIS A 153 6.38 -0.44 -9.66
CA HIS A 153 5.31 -0.30 -8.68
C HIS A 153 4.14 -1.25 -8.95
N LEU A 154 3.78 -1.48 -10.22
CA LEU A 154 2.76 -2.46 -10.59
C LEU A 154 3.16 -3.88 -10.17
N ILE A 155 4.42 -4.27 -10.37
CA ILE A 155 4.92 -5.57 -9.90
C ILE A 155 4.79 -5.68 -8.37
N LEU A 156 5.21 -4.65 -7.63
CA LEU A 156 5.09 -4.63 -6.16
C LEU A 156 3.63 -4.71 -5.69
N LEU A 157 2.73 -3.98 -6.33
CA LEU A 157 1.29 -4.05 -6.05
C LEU A 157 0.74 -5.46 -6.34
N GLY A 158 1.15 -6.08 -7.44
CA GLY A 158 0.75 -7.44 -7.78
C GLY A 158 1.23 -8.47 -6.75
N VAL A 159 2.46 -8.34 -6.25
CA VAL A 159 2.94 -9.13 -5.11
C VAL A 159 2.08 -8.88 -3.87
N GLY A 160 1.70 -7.64 -3.58
CA GLY A 160 0.77 -7.28 -2.51
C GLY A 160 -0.59 -8.01 -2.60
N CYS A 161 -1.19 -8.06 -3.79
CA CYS A 161 -2.42 -8.83 -4.02
C CYS A 161 -2.22 -10.32 -3.73
N LEU A 162 -1.10 -10.90 -4.19
CA LEU A 162 -0.80 -12.31 -3.97
C LEU A 162 -0.51 -12.63 -2.50
N LEU A 163 -0.01 -11.70 -1.68
CA LEU A 163 0.15 -11.92 -0.24
C LEU A 163 -1.18 -12.22 0.44
N LEU A 164 -2.28 -11.57 0.04
CA LEU A 164 -3.63 -11.90 0.52
C LEU A 164 -4.04 -13.31 0.10
N VAL A 165 -3.77 -13.69 -1.16
CA VAL A 165 -4.04 -15.04 -1.66
C VAL A 165 -3.26 -16.07 -0.84
N PHE A 166 -1.97 -15.82 -0.60
CA PHE A 166 -1.16 -16.70 0.22
C PHE A 166 -1.71 -16.84 1.64
N LYS A 167 -2.15 -15.73 2.26
CA LYS A 167 -2.79 -15.75 3.58
C LYS A 167 -4.03 -16.64 3.59
N ALA A 168 -4.93 -16.43 2.63
CA ALA A 168 -6.22 -17.12 2.57
C ALA A 168 -6.12 -18.60 2.20
N MET A 169 -5.15 -18.99 1.38
CA MET A 169 -5.02 -20.36 0.88
C MET A 169 -4.07 -21.23 1.71
N PHE A 170 -3.02 -20.63 2.31
CA PHE A 170 -1.92 -21.41 2.90
C PHE A 170 -1.59 -21.05 4.35
N PHE A 171 -1.89 -19.83 4.80
CA PHE A 171 -1.53 -19.38 6.15
C PHE A 171 -2.76 -19.14 7.03
N GLY A 172 -3.47 -20.22 7.33
CA GLY A 172 -4.56 -20.23 8.31
C GLY A 172 -5.89 -19.66 7.82
N GLY A 173 -5.99 -19.10 6.61
CA GLY A 173 -7.27 -18.72 6.02
C GLY A 173 -7.66 -17.27 6.20
N VAL A 174 -8.94 -16.96 6.00
CA VAL A 174 -9.55 -15.65 6.28
C VAL A 174 -10.87 -15.86 7.01
N TYR A 175 -11.37 -14.83 7.67
CA TYR A 175 -12.68 -14.91 8.33
C TYR A 175 -13.80 -14.90 7.28
N ASP A 176 -14.62 -15.94 7.24
CA ASP A 176 -15.78 -16.03 6.36
C ASP A 176 -17.07 -16.02 7.19
N THR A 177 -17.82 -14.91 7.10
CA THR A 177 -19.12 -14.77 7.77
C THR A 177 -20.18 -15.74 7.24
N TRP A 178 -19.96 -16.35 6.07
CA TRP A 178 -20.88 -17.29 5.41
C TRP A 178 -20.46 -18.75 5.59
N ALA A 179 -19.48 -19.04 6.44
CA ALA A 179 -19.08 -20.40 6.72
C ALA A 179 -20.27 -21.26 7.21
N PRO A 180 -20.40 -22.53 6.76
CA PRO A 180 -21.49 -23.40 7.17
C PRO A 180 -21.51 -23.62 8.69
N GLY A 181 -22.64 -23.34 9.34
CA GLY A 181 -22.78 -23.45 10.81
C GLY A 181 -22.54 -22.14 11.56
N GLY A 182 -22.20 -21.05 10.88
CA GLY A 182 -21.90 -19.74 11.45
C GLY A 182 -20.51 -19.27 11.01
N GLY A 183 -20.28 -17.95 11.04
CA GLY A 183 -19.03 -17.37 10.56
C GLY A 183 -17.81 -17.91 11.32
N ASP A 184 -16.72 -18.22 10.60
CA ASP A 184 -15.49 -18.74 11.17
C ASP A 184 -14.29 -18.47 10.25
N VAL A 185 -13.08 -18.61 10.77
CA VAL A 185 -11.85 -18.58 9.98
C VAL A 185 -11.72 -19.88 9.20
N ARG A 186 -11.58 -19.78 7.87
CA ARG A 186 -11.38 -20.95 7.01
C ARG A 186 -10.36 -20.73 5.92
N LEU A 187 -9.72 -21.83 5.52
CA LEU A 187 -8.89 -21.87 4.33
C LEU A 187 -9.76 -21.81 3.07
N ILE A 188 -9.30 -21.03 2.09
CA ILE A 188 -9.91 -20.95 0.76
C ILE A 188 -9.16 -21.93 -0.15
N THR A 189 -9.72 -23.12 -0.35
CA THR A 189 -9.05 -24.19 -1.11
C THR A 189 -9.38 -24.18 -2.60
N ASN A 190 -10.52 -23.59 -2.98
CA ASN A 190 -11.01 -23.56 -4.36
C ASN A 190 -11.38 -22.13 -4.77
N PRO A 191 -10.40 -21.20 -4.89
CA PRO A 191 -10.69 -19.84 -5.36
C PRO A 191 -11.27 -19.86 -6.78
N THR A 192 -12.18 -18.94 -7.08
CA THR A 192 -12.82 -18.87 -8.40
C THR A 192 -11.83 -18.38 -9.44
N LEU A 193 -11.45 -19.26 -10.38
CA LEU A 193 -10.55 -18.91 -11.47
C LEU A 193 -11.26 -18.66 -12.80
N ASP A 194 -12.57 -18.94 -12.88
CA ASP A 194 -13.36 -18.71 -14.09
C ASP A 194 -13.40 -17.20 -14.42
N PRO A 195 -12.80 -16.77 -15.56
CA PRO A 195 -12.80 -15.36 -15.94
C PRO A 195 -14.22 -14.84 -16.23
N GLY A 196 -15.16 -15.70 -16.63
CA GLY A 196 -16.55 -15.31 -16.86
C GLY A 196 -17.22 -14.81 -15.58
N VAL A 197 -16.91 -15.43 -14.44
CA VAL A 197 -17.40 -14.99 -13.12
C VAL A 197 -16.66 -13.73 -12.66
N ILE A 198 -15.31 -13.77 -12.65
CA ILE A 198 -14.49 -12.69 -12.10
C ILE A 198 -14.66 -11.39 -12.88
N PHE A 199 -14.50 -11.42 -14.21
CA PHE A 199 -14.71 -10.22 -15.03
C PHE A 199 -16.20 -9.91 -15.20
N GLY A 200 -17.10 -10.88 -15.01
CA GLY A 200 -18.53 -10.67 -14.97
C GLY A 200 -18.95 -9.61 -13.95
N TYR A 201 -18.31 -9.55 -12.77
CA TYR A 201 -18.54 -8.50 -11.79
C TYR A 201 -18.31 -7.08 -12.35
N LEU A 202 -17.35 -6.90 -13.26
CA LEU A 202 -17.03 -5.59 -13.83
C LEU A 202 -18.11 -5.06 -14.79
N PHE A 203 -18.94 -5.94 -15.32
CA PHE A 203 -19.99 -5.60 -16.29
C PHE A 203 -21.41 -5.60 -15.70
N ARG A 204 -21.55 -5.93 -14.41
CA ARG A 204 -22.82 -5.83 -13.69
C ARG A 204 -23.25 -4.37 -13.51
N ALA A 205 -24.56 -4.13 -13.50
CA ALA A 205 -25.12 -2.82 -13.26
C ALA A 205 -24.81 -2.33 -11.83
N PRO A 206 -24.56 -1.03 -11.63
CA PRO A 206 -24.28 -0.47 -10.30
C PRO A 206 -25.55 -0.18 -9.48
N PHE A 207 -26.72 -0.64 -9.92
CA PHE A 207 -28.00 -0.37 -9.28
C PHE A 207 -28.41 -1.48 -8.28
N GLY A 208 -29.46 -1.21 -7.51
CA GLY A 208 -30.00 -2.15 -6.53
C GLY A 208 -30.38 -3.50 -7.18
N GLY A 209 -29.99 -4.59 -6.52
CA GLY A 209 -30.18 -5.96 -7.02
C GLY A 209 -28.96 -6.55 -7.74
N GLU A 210 -28.03 -5.72 -8.22
CA GLU A 210 -26.77 -6.19 -8.84
C GLU A 210 -25.54 -5.70 -8.09
N GLY A 211 -25.37 -4.37 -7.97
CA GLY A 211 -24.30 -3.77 -7.19
C GLY A 211 -22.89 -3.95 -7.75
N TRP A 212 -22.69 -4.04 -9.08
CA TRP A 212 -21.35 -4.07 -9.69
C TRP A 212 -20.35 -4.97 -8.93
N ILE A 213 -19.16 -4.46 -8.56
CA ILE A 213 -18.16 -5.17 -7.73
C ILE A 213 -18.52 -5.23 -6.23
N ILE A 214 -19.38 -4.33 -5.72
CA ILE A 214 -19.82 -4.37 -4.32
C ILE A 214 -20.77 -5.54 -4.06
N GLY A 215 -21.33 -6.14 -5.11
CA GLY A 215 -22.15 -7.35 -5.06
C GLY A 215 -21.37 -8.66 -4.90
N VAL A 216 -20.04 -8.61 -4.68
CA VAL A 216 -19.26 -9.81 -4.35
C VAL A 216 -19.72 -10.38 -3.00
N ASN A 217 -19.94 -11.69 -2.94
CA ASN A 217 -20.59 -12.32 -1.80
C ASN A 217 -19.99 -13.69 -1.41
N SER A 218 -18.83 -14.06 -1.97
CA SER A 218 -18.10 -15.27 -1.60
C SER A 218 -16.61 -14.97 -1.41
N MET A 219 -15.95 -15.70 -0.51
CA MET A 219 -14.50 -15.57 -0.32
C MET A 219 -13.72 -16.17 -1.50
N GLU A 220 -14.27 -17.21 -2.15
CA GLU A 220 -13.72 -17.81 -3.36
C GLU A 220 -13.56 -16.78 -4.48
N ASP A 221 -14.56 -15.93 -4.70
CA ASP A 221 -14.50 -14.88 -5.71
C ASP A 221 -13.57 -13.73 -5.31
N ILE A 222 -13.53 -13.36 -4.02
CA ILE A 222 -12.60 -12.34 -3.52
C ILE A 222 -11.15 -12.80 -3.75
N ILE A 223 -10.81 -14.02 -3.33
CA ILE A 223 -9.44 -14.54 -3.47
C ILE A 223 -9.12 -14.81 -4.94
N GLY A 224 -10.06 -15.37 -5.71
CA GLY A 224 -9.94 -15.55 -7.15
C GLY A 224 -9.68 -14.25 -7.91
N GLY A 225 -10.41 -13.19 -7.57
CA GLY A 225 -10.21 -11.85 -8.11
C GLY A 225 -8.82 -11.28 -7.81
N HIS A 226 -8.31 -11.48 -6.59
CA HIS A 226 -6.95 -11.06 -6.23
C HIS A 226 -5.86 -11.85 -6.94
N ILE A 227 -6.09 -13.12 -7.30
CA ILE A 227 -5.20 -13.90 -8.18
C ILE A 227 -5.12 -13.23 -9.55
N TRP A 228 -6.28 -12.98 -10.18
CA TRP A 228 -6.34 -12.33 -11.50
C TRP A 228 -5.71 -10.94 -11.48
N LEU A 229 -6.00 -10.13 -10.46
CA LEU A 229 -5.44 -8.79 -10.31
C LEU A 229 -3.92 -8.86 -10.09
N GLY A 230 -3.44 -9.74 -9.20
CA GLY A 230 -2.02 -9.90 -8.93
C GLY A 230 -1.22 -10.28 -10.18
N LEU A 231 -1.71 -11.25 -10.96
CA LEU A 231 -1.10 -11.64 -12.23
C LEU A 231 -1.13 -10.50 -13.24
N THR A 232 -2.28 -9.84 -13.42
CA THR A 232 -2.43 -8.72 -14.36
C THR A 232 -1.49 -7.57 -14.04
N LEU A 233 -1.33 -7.21 -12.77
CA LEU A 233 -0.41 -6.17 -12.32
C LEU A 233 1.05 -6.55 -12.57
N ILE A 234 1.44 -7.80 -12.32
CA ILE A 234 2.82 -8.27 -12.59
C ILE A 234 3.10 -8.27 -14.09
N PHE A 235 2.21 -8.84 -14.90
CA PHE A 235 2.38 -8.84 -16.36
C PHE A 235 2.38 -7.43 -16.94
N GLY A 236 1.46 -6.57 -16.51
CA GLY A 236 1.40 -5.16 -16.92
C GLY A 236 2.64 -4.39 -16.47
N GLY A 237 3.17 -4.69 -15.29
CA GLY A 237 4.40 -4.09 -14.79
C GLY A 237 5.63 -4.49 -15.61
N ILE A 238 5.79 -5.79 -15.91
CA ILE A 238 6.84 -6.28 -16.81
C ILE A 238 6.70 -5.61 -18.19
N TRP A 239 5.49 -5.58 -18.74
CA TRP A 239 5.20 -4.92 -20.00
C TRP A 239 5.66 -3.45 -20.00
N HIS A 240 5.35 -2.68 -18.96
CA HIS A 240 5.76 -1.28 -18.85
C HIS A 240 7.28 -1.08 -18.72
N VAL A 241 8.01 -2.05 -18.15
CA VAL A 241 9.48 -2.02 -18.06
C VAL A 241 10.14 -2.37 -19.40
N VAL A 242 9.56 -3.31 -20.17
CA VAL A 242 10.17 -3.78 -21.43
C VAL A 242 9.68 -3.04 -22.68
N THR A 243 8.73 -2.12 -22.53
CA THR A 243 8.17 -1.34 -23.64
C THR A 243 8.29 0.17 -23.40
N LYS A 244 7.96 0.95 -24.45
CA LYS A 244 7.90 2.42 -24.41
C LYS A 244 6.52 2.87 -24.88
N PRO A 245 6.03 4.06 -24.47
CA PRO A 245 4.77 4.58 -24.97
C PRO A 245 4.72 4.61 -26.50
N PHE A 246 3.65 4.05 -27.06
CA PHE A 246 3.37 4.04 -28.49
C PHE A 246 3.16 5.46 -29.02
N GLY A 247 3.31 5.65 -30.34
CA GLY A 247 3.20 6.97 -30.97
C GLY A 247 1.88 7.71 -30.66
N TRP A 248 0.76 6.98 -30.61
CA TRP A 248 -0.57 7.55 -30.33
C TRP A 248 -0.79 7.92 -28.85
N VAL A 249 0.08 7.47 -27.94
CA VAL A 249 0.06 7.80 -26.50
C VAL A 249 0.94 9.04 -26.20
N ARG A 250 1.85 9.39 -27.11
CA ARG A 250 2.92 10.39 -26.86
C ARG A 250 2.45 11.83 -26.95
#